data_AF-A0A9W9JMS5-F1
#
_entry.id   AF-A0A9W9JMS5-F1
#
_cell.length_a   1.000
_cell.length_b   1.000
_cell.length_c   1.000
_cell.angle_alpha   90.00
_cell.angle_beta   90.00
_cell.angle_gamma   90.00
#
_symmetry.space_group_name_H-M   'P 1'
#
loop_
_entity.id
_entity.type
_entity.pdbx_description
1 polymer ?
#
loop_
_entity_poly.entity_id
_entity_poly.type
_entity_poly.pdbx_seq_one_letter_code
_entity_poly.pdbx_strand_id
1 'polypeptide(L)'
;MSAPILAIEDNTVQGTWVGLPGGVVANKLGTSSVVAIFNKERCWVCNLTSDRYRMELVNTMYEESKGLFHNGKVDVWIVYAQQNAQQGQNIVNFFKQRGPVTCIFRQVYDGDSFLDNGAEEGAQVRVQLVGGTVHATLGRQDGVGAHFPLQNGKTAVFTGSGIVFR
;
A
#
# COMPACT_ATOMS: atom_id res chain seq x y z
N MET A 1 -24.84 -8.44 -0.64
CA MET A 1 -23.60 -7.65 -0.44
C MET A 1 -22.88 -7.63 -1.77
N SER A 2 -22.63 -6.44 -2.32
CA SER A 2 -21.94 -6.27 -3.61
C SER A 2 -20.53 -6.86 -3.53
N ALA A 3 -20.07 -7.54 -4.57
CA ALA A 3 -18.69 -8.00 -4.63
C ALA A 3 -17.74 -6.79 -4.49
N PRO A 4 -16.60 -6.93 -3.78
CA PRO A 4 -15.59 -5.88 -3.68
C PRO A 4 -15.12 -5.48 -5.09
N ILE A 5 -15.25 -4.20 -5.43
CA ILE A 5 -14.70 -3.65 -6.67
C ILE A 5 -13.31 -3.14 -6.35
N LEU A 6 -12.32 -3.68 -7.04
CA LEU A 6 -10.93 -3.23 -6.99
C LEU A 6 -10.77 -2.07 -7.97
N ALA A 7 -10.29 -0.93 -7.49
CA ALA A 7 -9.86 0.15 -8.36
C ALA A 7 -8.32 0.18 -8.35
N ILE A 8 -7.73 -0.19 -9.49
CA ILE A 8 -6.29 -0.08 -9.78
C ILE A 8 -6.15 1.10 -10.72
N GLU A 9 -5.61 2.24 -10.26
CA GLU A 9 -5.63 3.46 -11.08
C GLU A 9 -4.26 4.01 -11.48
N ASP A 10 -3.14 3.41 -11.07
CA ASP A 10 -1.83 3.80 -11.62
C ASP A 10 -0.93 2.61 -11.99
N ASN A 11 -1.03 2.19 -13.26
CA ASN A 11 -0.10 1.27 -13.91
C ASN A 11 1.03 2.01 -14.66
N THR A 12 1.09 3.35 -14.57
CA THR A 12 1.96 4.18 -15.42
C THR A 12 3.40 4.26 -14.90
N VAL A 13 3.61 4.01 -13.61
CA VAL A 13 4.94 3.98 -13.00
C VAL A 13 5.29 2.53 -12.76
N GLN A 14 6.21 2.04 -13.61
CA GLN A 14 6.84 0.72 -13.69
C GLN A 14 6.18 -0.30 -12.79
N GLY A 15 5.51 -1.34 -13.30
CA GLY A 15 5.36 -2.59 -12.56
C GLY A 15 4.14 -3.47 -12.73
N THR A 16 4.26 -4.68 -12.21
CA THR A 16 3.30 -5.76 -12.45
C THR A 16 2.29 -5.86 -11.32
N TRP A 17 1.02 -5.76 -11.70
CA TRP A 17 -0.13 -5.91 -10.83
C TRP A 17 -0.90 -7.16 -11.24
N VAL A 18 -1.29 -7.96 -10.26
CA VAL A 18 -2.12 -9.14 -10.47
C VAL A 18 -3.40 -8.97 -9.66
N GLY A 19 -4.54 -8.89 -10.35
CA GLY A 19 -5.85 -8.91 -9.71
C GLY A 19 -6.11 -10.26 -9.05
N LEU A 20 -6.64 -10.23 -7.83
CA LEU A 20 -7.11 -11.41 -7.11
C LEU A 20 -8.62 -11.28 -6.84
N PRO A 21 -9.33 -12.40 -6.60
CA PRO A 21 -10.69 -12.34 -6.07
C PRO A 21 -10.73 -11.51 -4.77
N GLY A 22 -11.37 -10.35 -4.84
CA GLY A 22 -11.48 -9.40 -3.73
C GLY A 22 -10.19 -8.65 -3.37
N GLY A 23 -9.16 -8.62 -4.23
CA GLY A 23 -7.89 -8.00 -3.87
C GLY A 23 -6.91 -7.79 -5.02
N VAL A 24 -5.69 -7.42 -4.67
CA VAL A 24 -4.60 -7.17 -5.60
C VAL A 24 -3.27 -7.59 -5.00
N VAL A 25 -2.38 -8.04 -5.87
CA VAL A 25 -0.95 -8.19 -5.61
C VAL A 25 -0.23 -7.16 -6.45
N ALA A 26 0.52 -6.29 -5.79
CA ALA A 26 1.39 -5.31 -6.40
C ALA A 26 2.83 -5.72 -6.07
N ASN A 27 3.60 -6.09 -7.09
CA ASN A 27 5.04 -6.14 -6.92
C ASN A 27 5.54 -4.71 -6.77
N LYS A 28 6.49 -4.46 -5.88
CA LYS A 28 7.05 -3.14 -5.65
C LYS A 28 8.13 -2.81 -6.67
N LEU A 29 8.15 -1.53 -7.00
CA LEU A 29 8.70 -0.96 -8.18
C LEU A 29 9.53 0.25 -7.79
N GLY A 30 10.84 0.03 -7.70
CA GLY A 30 11.83 1.08 -7.50
C GLY A 30 11.56 1.99 -6.28
N THR A 31 11.55 3.30 -6.53
CA THR A 31 11.54 4.36 -5.50
C THR A 31 10.14 4.77 -5.03
N SER A 32 9.08 4.22 -5.62
CA SER A 32 7.69 4.56 -5.28
C SER A 32 7.20 3.92 -3.98
N SER A 33 6.20 4.53 -3.36
CA SER A 33 5.43 3.93 -2.26
C SER A 33 4.22 3.21 -2.82
N VAL A 34 3.77 2.13 -2.18
CA VAL A 34 2.45 1.54 -2.45
C VAL A 34 1.48 2.12 -1.44
N VAL A 35 0.34 2.62 -1.90
CA VAL A 35 -0.73 3.15 -1.05
C VAL A 35 -1.98 2.32 -1.30
N ALA A 36 -2.56 1.79 -0.23
CA ALA A 36 -3.85 1.13 -0.25
C ALA A 36 -4.85 1.93 0.59
N ILE A 37 -5.98 2.29 0.01
CA ILE A 37 -7.11 2.94 0.67
C ILE A 37 -8.24 1.92 0.73
N PHE A 38 -8.79 1.66 1.90
CA PHE A 38 -9.78 0.59 2.06
C PHE A 38 -10.80 0.86 3.15
N ASN A 39 -11.94 0.19 3.03
CA ASN A 39 -12.93 0.04 4.09
C ASN A 39 -13.46 -1.41 4.09
N LYS A 40 -14.56 -1.68 4.81
CA LYS A 40 -15.17 -3.02 4.90
C LYS A 40 -15.77 -3.53 3.59
N GLU A 41 -15.85 -2.71 2.54
CA GLU A 41 -16.58 -2.99 1.29
C GLU A 41 -15.72 -2.89 0.03
N ARG A 42 -14.64 -2.09 0.08
CA ARG A 42 -13.85 -1.67 -1.08
C ARG A 42 -12.37 -1.53 -0.73
N CYS A 43 -11.53 -1.68 -1.75
CA CYS A 43 -10.11 -1.36 -1.70
C CYS A 43 -9.69 -0.71 -3.01
N TRP A 44 -8.92 0.38 -2.88
CA TRP A 44 -8.26 1.11 -3.96
C TRP A 44 -6.77 1.09 -3.68
N VAL A 45 -5.94 0.77 -4.68
CA VAL A 45 -4.49 0.66 -4.50
C VAL A 45 -3.79 1.39 -5.64
N CYS A 46 -2.77 2.16 -5.29
CA CYS A 46 -1.95 2.89 -6.26
C CYS A 46 -0.47 2.88 -5.87
N ASN A 47 0.38 3.16 -6.86
CA ASN A 47 1.73 3.64 -6.60
C ASN A 47 1.70 5.15 -6.37
N LEU A 48 2.51 5.64 -5.44
CA LEU A 48 2.63 7.06 -5.17
C LEU A 48 4.07 7.44 -4.84
N THR A 49 4.60 8.37 -5.62
CA THR A 49 5.83 9.11 -5.35
C THR A 49 5.50 10.37 -4.54
N SER A 50 6.46 10.87 -3.77
CA SER A 50 6.24 12.04 -2.91
C SER A 50 6.29 13.39 -3.62
N ASP A 51 6.38 13.42 -4.95
CA ASP A 51 6.33 14.67 -5.69
C ASP A 51 4.90 15.23 -5.69
N ARG A 52 4.81 16.55 -5.61
CA ARG A 52 3.53 17.25 -5.42
C ARG A 52 2.54 16.98 -6.55
N TYR A 53 3.03 16.91 -7.79
CA TYR A 53 2.20 16.69 -8.97
C TYR A 53 1.52 15.32 -8.91
N ARG A 54 2.28 14.25 -8.60
CA ARG A 54 1.72 12.90 -8.45
C ARG A 54 0.77 12.78 -7.27
N MET A 55 1.07 13.46 -6.15
CA MET A 55 0.15 13.52 -5.01
C MET A 55 -1.18 14.22 -5.38
N GLU A 56 -1.14 15.31 -6.15
CA GLU A 56 -2.34 15.99 -6.63
C GLU A 56 -3.13 15.15 -7.63
N LEU A 57 -2.46 14.42 -8.53
CA LEU A 57 -3.11 13.48 -9.45
C LEU A 57 -3.82 12.35 -8.70
N VAL A 58 -3.13 11.72 -7.74
CA VAL A 58 -3.72 10.69 -6.85
C VAL A 58 -4.87 11.26 -6.04
N ASN A 59 -4.79 12.52 -5.61
CA ASN A 59 -5.92 13.18 -4.97
C ASN A 59 -7.16 13.20 -5.86
N THR A 60 -7.01 13.67 -7.10
CA THR A 60 -8.13 13.80 -8.04
C THR A 60 -8.76 12.44 -8.30
N MET A 61 -7.94 11.42 -8.58
CA MET A 61 -8.41 10.04 -8.77
C MET A 61 -9.13 9.50 -7.53
N TYR A 62 -8.62 9.78 -6.33
CA TYR A 62 -9.30 9.42 -5.09
C TYR A 62 -10.63 10.16 -4.91
N GLU A 63 -10.68 11.48 -5.14
CA GLU A 63 -11.91 12.28 -5.05
C GLU A 63 -12.99 11.78 -6.01
N GLU A 64 -12.62 11.46 -7.25
CA GLU A 64 -13.51 10.87 -8.27
C GLU A 64 -14.02 9.49 -7.84
N SER A 65 -13.19 8.70 -7.16
CA SER A 65 -13.53 7.36 -6.68
C SER A 65 -14.19 7.33 -5.30
N LYS A 66 -14.33 8.46 -4.58
CA LYS A 66 -14.99 8.50 -3.24
C LYS A 66 -16.41 7.94 -3.23
N GLY A 67 -17.14 8.12 -4.32
CA GLY A 67 -18.46 7.53 -4.50
C GLY A 67 -18.45 6.01 -4.39
N LEU A 68 -17.35 5.35 -4.81
CA LEU A 68 -17.18 3.89 -4.69
C LEU A 68 -17.12 3.44 -3.23
N PHE A 69 -16.57 4.28 -2.34
CA PHE A 69 -16.50 4.06 -0.91
C PHE A 69 -17.77 4.52 -0.17
N HIS A 70 -18.85 4.83 -0.90
CA HIS A 70 -20.09 5.38 -0.38
C HIS A 70 -19.88 6.65 0.47
N ASN A 71 -18.81 7.41 0.16
CA ASN A 71 -18.37 8.56 0.97
C ASN A 71 -18.13 8.21 2.46
N GLY A 72 -17.91 6.93 2.76
CA GLY A 72 -17.70 6.42 4.11
C GLY A 72 -16.28 6.67 4.61
N LYS A 73 -16.06 6.34 5.88
CA LYS A 73 -14.72 6.36 6.50
C LYS A 73 -13.82 5.32 5.84
N VAL A 74 -12.55 5.69 5.65
CA VAL A 74 -11.54 4.83 5.03
C VAL A 74 -10.29 4.78 5.89
N ASP A 75 -9.57 3.67 5.80
CA ASP A 75 -8.22 3.54 6.32
C ASP A 75 -7.21 3.55 5.17
N VAL A 76 -5.99 4.00 5.46
CA VAL A 76 -4.91 4.11 4.49
C VAL A 76 -3.71 3.31 4.98
N TRP A 77 -3.15 2.45 4.13
CA TRP A 77 -1.88 1.77 4.37
C TRP A 77 -0.85 2.25 3.36
N ILE A 78 0.31 2.68 3.85
CA ILE A 78 1.38 3.25 3.06
C ILE A 78 2.64 2.40 3.28
N VAL A 79 3.14 1.79 2.20
CA VAL A 79 4.32 0.93 2.21
C VAL A 79 5.46 1.58 1.44
N TYR A 80 6.64 1.71 2.05
CA TYR A 80 7.82 2.25 1.39
C TYR A 80 9.14 1.70 1.94
N ALA A 81 10.20 1.83 1.13
CA ALA A 81 11.53 1.42 1.54
C ALA A 81 12.10 2.40 2.58
N GLN A 82 12.98 1.94 3.46
CA GLN A 82 13.62 2.77 4.49
C GLN A 82 14.37 3.96 3.91
N GLN A 83 15.03 3.80 2.75
CA GLN A 83 15.68 4.91 2.04
C GLN A 83 14.72 6.04 1.63
N ASN A 84 13.41 5.72 1.52
CA ASN A 84 12.37 6.67 1.13
C ASN A 84 11.55 7.13 2.35
N ALA A 85 12.05 6.91 3.57
CA ALA A 85 11.27 7.16 4.78
C ALA A 85 10.84 8.62 4.95
N GLN A 86 11.65 9.56 4.47
CA GLN A 86 11.35 10.99 4.48
C GLN A 86 10.27 11.33 3.44
N GLN A 87 10.38 10.79 2.23
CA GLN A 87 9.41 10.94 1.15
C GLN A 87 8.05 10.36 1.54
N GLY A 88 8.04 9.18 2.18
CA GLY A 88 6.83 8.55 2.70
C GLY A 88 6.12 9.41 3.76
N GLN A 89 6.86 10.23 4.53
CA GLN A 89 6.26 11.15 5.50
C GLN A 89 5.44 12.26 4.81
N ASN A 90 5.84 12.70 3.62
CA ASN A 90 5.07 13.68 2.85
C ASN A 90 3.72 13.09 2.42
N ILE A 91 3.71 11.82 2.00
CA ILE A 91 2.49 11.09 1.64
C ILE A 91 1.57 10.92 2.87
N VAL A 92 2.15 10.57 4.02
CA VAL A 92 1.39 10.51 5.30
C VAL A 92 0.74 11.85 5.60
N ASN A 93 1.50 12.94 5.53
CA ASN A 93 0.99 14.29 5.80
C ASN A 93 -0.11 14.69 4.81
N PHE A 94 0.04 14.33 3.54
CA PHE A 94 -0.95 14.54 2.49
C PHE A 94 -2.30 13.88 2.84
N PHE A 95 -2.31 12.61 3.29
CA PHE A 95 -3.54 11.90 3.65
C PHE A 95 -4.12 12.36 5.00
N LYS A 96 -3.28 12.79 5.96
CA LYS A 96 -3.77 13.37 7.22
C LYS A 96 -4.60 14.64 7.03
N GLN A 97 -4.29 15.41 5.99
CA GLN A 97 -4.93 16.69 5.70
C GLN A 97 -6.20 16.56 4.85
N ARG A 98 -6.53 15.35 4.38
CA ARG A 98 -7.64 15.10 3.45
C ARG A 98 -8.65 14.12 4.07
N GLY A 99 -9.93 14.30 3.74
CA GLY A 99 -11.07 13.65 4.41
C GLY A 99 -11.10 12.11 4.26
N PRO A 100 -12.23 11.47 4.57
CA PRO A 100 -12.55 10.82 5.84
C PRO A 100 -11.57 9.68 6.28
N VAL A 101 -10.25 9.91 6.21
CA VAL A 101 -9.25 8.94 6.71
C VAL A 101 -9.36 8.79 8.23
N THR A 102 -9.62 7.57 8.70
CA THR A 102 -9.68 7.23 10.14
C THR A 102 -8.36 6.77 10.70
N CYS A 103 -7.60 6.01 9.92
CA CYS A 103 -6.29 5.50 10.31
C CYS A 103 -5.31 5.56 9.15
N ILE A 104 -4.04 5.81 9.47
CA ILE A 104 -2.93 5.69 8.54
C ILE A 104 -1.94 4.70 9.13
N PHE A 105 -1.81 3.56 8.46
CA PHE A 105 -0.80 2.56 8.76
C PHE A 105 0.43 2.82 7.91
N ARG A 106 1.59 2.95 8.57
CA ARG A 106 2.88 3.12 7.91
C ARG A 106 3.66 1.82 8.02
N GLN A 107 4.13 1.31 6.89
CA GLN A 107 5.01 0.15 6.85
C GLN A 107 6.27 0.48 6.07
N VAL A 108 7.38 0.53 6.79
CA VAL A 108 8.71 0.74 6.25
C VAL A 108 9.38 -0.61 6.11
N TYR A 109 10.07 -0.85 5.01
CA TYR A 109 10.87 -2.07 4.87
C TYR A 109 12.28 -1.75 4.42
N ASP A 110 13.25 -2.54 4.88
CA ASP A 110 14.62 -2.45 4.42
C ASP A 110 14.74 -3.06 3.02
N GLY A 111 15.16 -2.27 2.04
CA GLY A 111 15.25 -2.70 0.64
C GLY A 111 16.17 -3.90 0.46
N ASP A 112 17.31 -3.88 1.15
CA ASP A 112 18.36 -4.90 1.06
C ASP A 112 17.89 -6.24 1.65
N SER A 113 16.93 -6.23 2.56
CA SER A 113 16.36 -7.44 3.14
C SER A 113 15.39 -8.20 2.21
N PHE A 114 14.94 -7.56 1.14
CA PHE A 114 14.06 -8.16 0.12
C PHE A 114 14.83 -8.54 -1.15
N LEU A 115 16.08 -8.08 -1.28
CA LEU A 115 17.03 -8.49 -2.30
C LEU A 115 17.91 -9.60 -1.72
N ASP A 116 18.05 -10.74 -2.40
CA ASP A 116 19.00 -11.77 -1.94
C ASP A 116 19.93 -12.17 -3.10
N ASN A 117 21.23 -12.30 -2.80
CA ASN A 117 22.30 -12.87 -3.63
C ASN A 117 22.17 -12.70 -5.17
N GLY A 118 21.88 -11.48 -5.65
CA GLY A 118 21.86 -11.17 -7.08
C GLY A 118 20.51 -11.33 -7.79
N ALA A 119 19.42 -11.61 -7.07
CA ALA A 119 18.05 -11.48 -7.60
C ALA A 119 17.58 -10.01 -7.50
N GLU A 120 17.13 -9.44 -8.62
CA GLU A 120 16.57 -8.07 -8.70
C GLU A 120 15.16 -7.95 -8.10
N GLU A 121 14.66 -8.97 -7.41
CA GLU A 121 13.24 -9.06 -7.06
C GLU A 121 12.94 -8.34 -5.74
N GLY A 122 12.00 -7.38 -5.80
CA GLY A 122 11.71 -6.45 -4.71
C GLY A 122 10.69 -6.96 -3.68
N ALA A 123 10.03 -6.02 -3.01
CA ALA A 123 8.94 -6.33 -2.09
C ALA A 123 7.64 -6.61 -2.86
N GLN A 124 6.74 -7.40 -2.30
CA GLN A 124 5.41 -7.66 -2.81
C GLN A 124 4.37 -7.22 -1.78
N VAL A 125 3.44 -6.38 -2.21
CA VAL A 125 2.31 -5.90 -1.42
C VAL A 125 1.07 -6.63 -1.88
N ARG A 126 0.37 -7.28 -0.95
CA ARG A 126 -0.93 -7.90 -1.21
C ARG A 126 -1.98 -7.24 -0.33
N VAL A 127 -3.11 -6.89 -0.93
CA VAL A 127 -4.28 -6.38 -0.21
C VAL A 127 -5.50 -7.13 -0.69
N GLN A 128 -6.27 -7.72 0.22
CA GLN A 128 -7.45 -8.50 -0.11
C GLN A 128 -8.55 -8.29 0.92
N LEU A 129 -9.78 -8.09 0.46
CA LEU A 129 -10.96 -8.03 1.30
C LEU A 129 -11.64 -9.41 1.34
N VAL A 130 -11.67 -10.04 2.51
CA VAL A 130 -12.27 -11.36 2.74
C VAL A 130 -13.32 -11.22 3.83
N GLY A 131 -14.60 -11.48 3.49
CA GLY A 131 -15.70 -11.41 4.46
C GLY A 131 -15.82 -10.05 5.16
N GLY A 132 -15.50 -8.94 4.47
CA GLY A 132 -15.52 -7.59 5.02
C GLY A 132 -14.30 -7.22 5.89
N THR A 133 -13.30 -8.09 5.94
CA THR A 133 -12.03 -7.87 6.65
C THR A 133 -10.90 -7.67 5.64
N VAL A 134 -10.09 -6.62 5.83
CA VAL A 134 -8.95 -6.34 4.95
C VAL A 134 -7.73 -7.12 5.45
N HIS A 135 -7.23 -7.99 4.57
CA HIS A 135 -5.98 -8.72 4.68
C HIS A 135 -4.92 -8.01 3.84
N ALA A 136 -4.09 -7.23 4.51
CA ALA A 136 -2.94 -6.56 3.91
C ALA A 136 -1.66 -7.25 4.37
N THR A 137 -0.76 -7.59 3.45
CA THR A 137 0.51 -8.26 3.75
C THR A 137 1.64 -7.77 2.87
N LEU A 138 2.85 -7.70 3.43
CA LEU A 138 4.10 -7.41 2.73
C LEU A 138 4.98 -8.67 2.71
N GLY A 139 5.46 -9.10 1.56
CA GLY A 139 6.36 -10.24 1.42
C GLY A 139 7.44 -9.98 0.38
N ARG A 140 8.26 -10.99 0.09
CA ARG A 140 9.18 -10.95 -1.04
C ARG A 140 8.46 -11.27 -2.35
N GLN A 141 8.91 -10.67 -3.44
CA GLN A 141 8.34 -10.89 -4.76
C GLN A 141 8.61 -12.30 -5.29
N ASP A 142 9.78 -12.87 -4.97
CA ASP A 142 10.20 -14.23 -5.34
C ASP A 142 9.41 -15.34 -4.59
N GLY A 143 8.52 -14.96 -3.67
CA GLY A 143 7.74 -15.88 -2.86
C GLY A 143 8.53 -16.59 -1.76
N VAL A 144 9.80 -16.23 -1.55
CA VAL A 144 10.63 -16.78 -0.48
C VAL A 144 10.26 -16.12 0.85
N GLY A 145 10.29 -16.90 1.93
CA GLY A 145 10.00 -16.41 3.28
C GLY A 145 8.51 -16.20 3.56
N ALA A 146 8.21 -15.62 4.72
CA ALA A 146 6.83 -15.36 5.15
C ALA A 146 6.34 -13.99 4.68
N HIS A 147 5.06 -13.90 4.32
CA HIS A 147 4.37 -12.62 4.21
C HIS A 147 4.05 -12.09 5.61
N PHE A 148 4.34 -10.81 5.82
CA PHE A 148 4.11 -10.13 7.07
C PHE A 148 2.79 -9.34 7.01
N PRO A 149 1.82 -9.63 7.90
CA PRO A 149 0.55 -8.94 7.90
C PRO A 149 0.69 -7.51 8.40
N LEU A 150 -0.14 -6.62 7.85
CA LEU A 150 -0.46 -5.34 8.44
C LEU A 150 -1.04 -5.59 9.84
N GLN A 151 -0.37 -5.11 10.88
CA GLN A 151 -0.90 -5.16 12.25
C GLN A 151 -1.42 -3.79 12.68
N ASN A 152 -2.42 -3.81 13.55
CA ASN A 152 -3.18 -2.62 13.93
C ASN A 152 -2.31 -1.52 14.57
N GLY A 153 -2.42 -0.30 14.02
CA GLY A 153 -2.25 0.96 14.72
C GLY A 153 -0.82 1.38 15.05
N LYS A 154 0.19 0.65 14.56
CA LYS A 154 1.62 0.95 14.81
C LYS A 154 2.42 1.00 13.51
N THR A 155 3.54 1.71 13.53
CA THR A 155 4.45 1.76 12.38
C THR A 155 5.23 0.46 12.36
N ALA A 156 5.07 -0.36 11.31
CA ALA A 156 5.88 -1.56 11.12
C ALA A 156 7.18 -1.17 10.39
N VAL A 157 8.33 -1.63 10.88
CA VAL A 157 9.64 -1.47 10.25
C VAL A 157 10.26 -2.86 10.08
N PHE A 158 10.45 -3.31 8.84
CA PHE A 158 11.24 -4.52 8.58
C PHE A 158 12.72 -4.20 8.80
N THR A 159 13.33 -4.86 9.77
CA THR A 159 14.78 -4.91 9.99
C THR A 159 15.28 -6.26 9.45
N GLY A 160 16.55 -6.41 9.05
CA GLY A 160 17.08 -7.71 8.59
C GLY A 160 16.89 -8.92 9.55
N SER A 161 16.37 -8.67 10.76
CA SER A 161 15.93 -9.63 11.77
C SER A 161 14.41 -9.89 11.84
N GLY A 162 13.59 -9.30 10.95
CA GLY A 162 12.13 -9.39 10.90
C GLY A 162 11.41 -8.04 11.04
N ILE A 163 10.07 -8.04 11.15
CA ILE A 163 9.29 -6.81 11.37
C ILE A 163 9.28 -6.41 12.84
N VAL A 164 9.68 -5.17 13.11
CA VAL A 164 9.59 -4.50 14.40
C VAL A 164 8.48 -3.45 14.36
N PHE A 165 7.62 -3.42 15.37
CA PHE A 165 6.56 -2.41 15.49
C PHE A 165 7.04 -1.26 16.39
N ARG A 166 6.87 -0.01 15.94
CA ARG A 166 7.16 1.22 16.67
C ARG A 166 5.87 1.98 16.97
#